data_AF-A0A256YX94-F1
#
_entry.id   AF-A0A256YX94-F1
#
_cell.length_a   1.000
_cell.length_b   1.000
_cell.length_c   1.000
_cell.angle_alpha   90.00
_cell.angle_beta   90.00
_cell.angle_gamma   90.00
#
_symmetry.space_group_name_H-M   'P 1'
#
loop_
_entity.id
_entity.type
_entity.pdbx_description
1 polymer ?
#
loop_
_entity_poly.entity_id
_entity_poly.type
_entity_poly.pdbx_seq_one_letter_code
_entity_poly.pdbx_strand_id
1 'polypeptide(L)' 'MVDLILRSKTDVEGFVRGCTFLGTGGGGLPGVGLKLLLGNLEKYGEIIIHDVNKVRDNAWSCTTYLMGSHCS' A
#
# COMPACT_ATOMS: atom_id res chain seq x y z
N MET A 1 -15.18 2.04 -11.11
CA MET A 1 -14.18 3.12 -11.11
C MET A 1 -12.88 2.61 -11.76
N VAL A 2 -11.90 3.46 -12.05
CA VAL A 2 -10.60 3.07 -12.67
C VAL A 2 -9.65 2.54 -11.59
N ASP A 3 -8.86 1.52 -11.90
CA ASP A 3 -7.85 0.98 -10.98
C ASP A 3 -6.65 1.93 -10.90
N LEU A 4 -6.07 2.10 -9.72
CA LEU A 4 -4.84 2.89 -9.54
C LEU A 4 -3.63 1.96 -9.72
N ILE A 5 -2.73 2.35 -10.62
CA ILE A 5 -1.53 1.57 -10.96
C ILE A 5 -0.29 2.37 -10.54
N LEU A 6 0.53 1.80 -9.66
CA LEU A 6 1.80 2.37 -9.24
C LEU A 6 2.93 1.71 -10.05
N ARG A 7 3.65 2.49 -10.86
CA ARG A 7 4.75 2.01 -11.73
C ARG A 7 6.07 2.75 -11.52
N SER A 8 6.02 3.89 -10.85
CA SER A 8 7.19 4.70 -10.57
C SER A 8 7.38 4.95 -9.08
N LYS A 9 8.61 5.31 -8.70
CA LYS A 9 8.94 5.76 -7.36
C LYS A 9 8.07 6.96 -6.93
N THR A 10 7.78 7.87 -7.86
CA THR A 10 6.94 9.05 -7.60
C THR A 10 5.50 8.66 -7.27
N ASP A 11 4.94 7.65 -7.94
CA ASP A 11 3.60 7.14 -7.64
C ASP A 11 3.53 6.56 -6.22
N VAL A 12 4.55 5.77 -5.85
CA VAL A 12 4.66 5.17 -4.52
C VAL A 12 4.82 6.24 -3.44
N GLU A 13 5.68 7.24 -3.67
CA GLU A 13 5.84 8.37 -2.75
C GLU A 13 4.56 9.18 -2.59
N GLY A 14 3.84 9.45 -3.69
CA GLY A 14 2.55 10.13 -3.68
C GLY A 14 1.50 9.35 -2.90
N PHE A 15 1.45 8.03 -3.12
CA PHE A 15 0.54 7.12 -2.42
C PHE A 15 0.80 7.10 -0.90
N VAL A 16 2.05 6.89 -0.47
CA VAL A 16 2.41 6.86 0.96
C VAL A 16 2.14 8.20 1.64
N ARG A 17 2.43 9.33 0.97
CA ARG A 17 2.12 10.66 1.49
C ARG A 17 0.60 10.88 1.64
N GLY A 18 -0.18 10.46 0.64
CA GLY A 18 -1.64 10.51 0.70
C GLY A 18 -2.20 9.70 1.86
N CYS A 19 -1.73 8.46 2.04
CA CYS A 19 -2.11 7.61 3.18
C CYS A 19 -1.72 8.24 4.54
N THR A 20 -0.54 8.87 4.60
CA THR A 20 -0.08 9.56 5.82
C THR A 20 -0.96 10.77 6.14
N PHE A 21 -1.28 11.58 5.12
CA PHE A 21 -2.10 12.79 5.27
C PHE A 21 -3.56 12.47 5.64
N LEU A 22 -4.13 11.42 5.04
CA LEU A 22 -5.49 10.96 5.33
C LEU A 22 -5.61 10.16 6.62
N GLY A 23 -4.52 9.99 7.38
CA GLY A 23 -4.51 9.28 8.66
C GLY A 23 -4.75 7.78 8.55
N THR A 24 -4.59 7.16 7.37
CA THR A 24 -4.82 5.74 7.13
C THR A 24 -3.62 4.86 7.53
N GLY A 25 -2.95 5.19 8.65
CA GLY A 25 -1.75 4.50 9.12
C GLY A 25 -1.35 4.88 10.54
N GLY A 26 -1.81 4.10 11.52
CA GLY A 26 -1.44 4.28 12.93
C GLY A 26 -0.26 3.41 13.41
N GLY A 27 0.35 2.58 12.54
CA GLY A 27 1.19 1.46 12.97
C GLY A 27 2.70 1.55 12.71
N GLY A 28 3.23 2.60 12.06
CA GLY A 28 4.68 2.65 11.79
C GLY A 28 5.19 3.85 11.00
N LEU A 29 6.53 3.97 10.91
CA LEU A 29 7.21 5.04 10.17
C LEU A 29 6.93 4.93 8.64
N PRO A 30 6.54 6.03 7.97
CA PRO A 30 6.31 6.05 6.52
C PRO A 30 7.48 5.53 5.69
N GLY A 31 8.72 5.73 6.16
CA GLY A 31 9.93 5.25 5.49
C GLY A 31 10.02 3.72 5.37
N VAL A 32 9.44 2.98 6.32
CA VAL A 32 9.39 1.51 6.27
C VAL A 32 8.40 1.04 5.21
N GLY A 33 7.21 1.66 5.18
CA GLY A 33 6.20 1.38 4.16
C GLY A 33 6.70 1.69 2.75
N LEU A 34 7.39 2.82 2.59
CA LEU A 34 8.00 3.20 1.31
C LEU A 34 9.02 2.17 0.83
N LYS A 35 9.93 1.72 1.72
CA LYS A 35 10.96 0.74 1.37
C LYS A 35 10.35 -0.59 0.92
N LEU A 36 9.28 -1.04 1.57
CA LEU A 36 8.56 -2.26 1.20
C LEU A 36 7.88 -2.12 -0.17
N LEU A 37 7.18 -1.02 -0.41
CA LEU A 37 6.49 -0.80 -1.70
C LEU A 37 7.49 -0.67 -2.85
N LEU A 38 8.61 0.05 -2.66
CA LEU A 38 9.66 0.17 -3.67
C LEU A 38 10.34 -1.18 -3.95
N GLY A 39 10.63 -1.98 -2.92
CA GLY A 39 11.21 -3.32 -3.13
C GLY A 39 10.26 -4.27 -3.87
N ASN A 40 8.95 -4.17 -3.62
CA ASN A 40 7.95 -4.93 -4.39
C ASN A 40 7.85 -4.42 -5.84
N LEU A 41 7.92 -3.10 -6.04
CA LEU A 41 7.92 -2.51 -7.38
C LEU A 41 9.15 -2.95 -8.20
N GLU A 42 10.33 -2.97 -7.60
CA GLU A 42 11.55 -3.49 -8.24
C GLU A 42 11.44 -4.97 -8.59
N LYS A 43 10.77 -5.77 -7.75
CA LYS A 43 10.66 -7.22 -7.93
C LYS A 43 9.57 -7.66 -8.90
N TYR A 44 8.43 -6.96 -8.90
CA TYR A 44 7.23 -7.37 -9.64
C TYR A 44 6.82 -6.38 -10.74
N GLY A 45 7.45 -5.21 -10.82
CA GLY A 45 7.27 -4.21 -11.88
C GLY A 45 6.06 -3.29 -11.70
N GLU A 46 4.98 -3.73 -11.05
CA GLU A 46 3.81 -2.90 -10.78
C GLU A 46 3.04 -3.30 -9.52
N ILE A 47 2.31 -2.33 -8.95
CA ILE A 47 1.37 -2.54 -7.85
C ILE A 47 0.01 -1.98 -8.29
N ILE A 48 -1.05 -2.79 -8.20
CA ILE A 48 -2.40 -2.42 -8.63
C ILE A 48 -3.32 -2.34 -7.42
N ILE A 49 -4.02 -1.21 -7.30
CA ILE A 49 -5.06 -0.99 -6.30
C ILE A 49 -6.40 -1.07 -7.01
N HIS A 50 -7.15 -2.13 -6.72
CA HIS A 50 -8.44 -2.39 -7.32
C HIS A 50 -9.57 -1.66 -6.60
N ASP A 51 -10.58 -1.25 -7.37
CA ASP A 51 -11.89 -0.88 -6.84
C ASP A 51 -12.49 -2.06 -6.06
N VAL A 52 -12.98 -1.80 -4.85
CA VAL A 52 -13.58 -2.83 -3.98
C VAL A 52 -14.76 -3.55 -4.67
N ASN A 53 -15.49 -2.85 -5.55
CA ASN A 53 -16.62 -3.42 -6.29
C ASN A 53 -16.19 -4.46 -7.35
N LYS A 54 -14.89 -4.55 -7.66
CA LYS A 54 -14.34 -5.59 -8.56
C LYS A 54 -13.95 -6.86 -7.84
N VAL A 55 -13.91 -6.85 -6.50
CA VAL A 55 -13.66 -8.06 -5.71
C VAL A 55 -14.89 -8.94 -5.80
N ARG A 56 -14.72 -10.20 -6.21
CA ARG A 56 -15.82 -11.17 -6.32
C ARG A 56 -16.39 -11.44 -4.92
N ASP A 57 -17.71 -11.63 -4.81
CA ASP A 57 -18.36 -11.89 -3.52
C ASP A 57 -17.79 -13.12 -2.77
N ASN A 58 -17.28 -14.11 -3.50
CA ASN A 58 -16.67 -15.33 -2.95
C ASN A 58 -15.14 -15.28 -2.92
N ALA A 59 -14.53 -14.11 -3.13
CA ALA A 59 -13.08 -13.98 -3.06
C ALA A 59 -12.59 -13.96 -1.61
N TRP A 60 -11.48 -14.65 -1.36
CA TRP A 60 -10.77 -14.53 -0.10
C TRP A 60 -9.89 -13.28 -0.14
N SER A 61 -10.23 -12.27 0.67
CA SER A 61 -9.37 -11.12 0.95
C SER A 61 -8.68 -11.29 2.29
N CYS A 62 -7.39 -11.00 2.36
CA CYS A 62 -6.65 -10.94 3.63
C CYS A 62 -6.29 -9.49 3.92
N THR A 63 -6.73 -8.97 5.05
CA THR A 63 -6.35 -7.61 5.46
C THR A 63 -5.09 -7.66 6.30
N THR A 64 -3.96 -7.36 5.66
CA THR A 64 -2.67 -7.30 6.35
C THR A 64 -2.48 -5.93 6.97
N TYR A 65 -2.52 -5.87 8.30
CA TYR A 65 -2.10 -4.70 9.06
C TYR A 65 -0.80 -5.02 9.78
N LEU A 66 0.16 -4.09 9.71
CA LEU A 66 1.36 -4.16 10.53
C LEU A 66 0.98 -3.74 11.97
N MET A 67 0.88 -4.70 12.88
CA MET A 67 0.69 -4.47 14.31
C MET A 67 1.99 -4.89 15.01
N GLY A 68 2.77 -3.90 15.45
CA GLY A 68 4.00 -4.13 16.17
C GLY A 68 4.14 -3.10 17.28
N SER A 69 4.33 -3.55 18.51
CA SER A 69 4.83 -2.70 19.58
C SER A 69 6.23 -2.23 19.19
N HIS A 70 6.43 -0.92 19.05
CA HIS A 70 7.75 -0.32 18.87
C HIS A 70 8.55 -0.55 20.16
N CYS A 71 9.23 -1.69 20.29
CA CYS A 71 10.29 -1.88 21.26
C CYS A 71 11.55 -1.26 20.65
N SER A 72 11.71 0.05 20.88
CA SER A 72 13.03 0.69 20.92
C SER A 72 13.64 0.46 22.30
#